data_AF-A0A821ECA4-F1
#
_entry.id   AF-A0A821ECA4-F1
#
_cell.length_a   1.000
_cell.length_b   1.000
_cell.length_c   1.000
_cell.angle_alpha   90.00
_cell.angle_beta   90.00
_cell.angle_gamma   90.00
#
_symmetry.space_group_name_H-M   'P 1'
#
loop_
_entity.id
_entity.type
_entity.pdbx_description
1 polymer ?
#
loop_
_entity_poly.entity_id
_entity_poly.type
_entity_poly.pdbx_seq_one_letter_code
_entity_poly.pdbx_strand_id
1 'polypeptide(L)'
;MASATQEEDEHSLSNTKPKQVKQTNLGDSIHSQLNRHSSLLLSLDHIRIFALRRPKPECITNENWLVYNVTSTTKEKWCLEFSPFFLGPIELYPNHNDGQIFIAKNMENAWQFCKVYKPFTDTDGYSPSEAYWQWAKNGWNDTKPHRFPLGRRANKPLYSLWPFYQTAVH
;
A
#
# COMPACT_ATOMS: atom_id res chain seq x y z
N MET A 1 -18.18 91.71 5.40
CA MET A 1 -19.45 90.96 5.44
C MET A 1 -19.14 89.58 4.88
N ALA A 2 -18.67 88.66 5.72
CA ALA A 2 -19.51 87.67 6.41
C ALA A 2 -20.13 86.69 5.41
N SER A 3 -19.60 85.48 5.29
CA SER A 3 -20.24 84.33 5.92
C SER A 3 -19.34 83.09 5.81
N ALA A 4 -19.21 82.40 6.93
CA ALA A 4 -18.59 81.10 7.06
C ALA A 4 -19.51 80.00 6.52
N THR A 5 -18.92 78.92 6.02
CA THR A 5 -19.54 77.60 5.98
C THR A 5 -18.47 76.56 6.28
N GLN A 6 -18.62 75.96 7.46
CA GLN A 6 -17.97 74.73 7.87
C GLN A 6 -18.67 73.57 7.16
N GLU A 7 -17.92 72.62 6.62
CA GLU A 7 -18.44 71.30 6.25
C GLU A 7 -17.56 70.22 6.88
N GLU A 8 -18.25 69.15 7.26
CA GLU A 8 -17.99 68.32 8.42
C GLU A 8 -17.11 67.09 8.14
N ASP A 9 -16.51 66.60 9.21
CA ASP A 9 -15.79 65.34 9.34
C ASP A 9 -16.67 64.12 9.00
N GLU A 10 -16.24 63.30 8.02
CA GLU A 10 -16.67 61.90 7.90
C GLU A 10 -15.56 60.95 8.35
N HIS A 11 -15.63 60.57 9.64
CA HIS A 11 -14.85 59.48 10.21
C HIS A 11 -15.34 58.12 9.65
N SER A 12 -14.62 57.59 8.66
CA SER A 12 -14.84 56.24 8.12
C SER A 12 -14.40 55.17 9.13
N LEU A 13 -15.35 54.61 9.87
CA LEU A 13 -15.13 53.43 10.72
C LEU A 13 -15.04 52.17 9.84
N SER A 14 -13.83 51.66 9.66
CA SER A 14 -13.57 50.40 8.96
C SER A 14 -14.12 49.20 9.74
N ASN A 15 -15.20 48.64 9.22
CA ASN A 15 -15.88 47.48 9.79
C ASN A 15 -15.14 46.18 9.39
N THR A 16 -13.94 45.97 9.93
CA THR A 16 -13.21 44.71 9.77
C THR A 16 -13.89 43.62 10.62
N LYS A 17 -14.70 42.78 9.96
CA LYS A 17 -15.22 41.55 10.57
C LYS A 17 -14.05 40.74 11.15
N PRO A 18 -14.13 40.29 12.42
CA PRO A 18 -13.12 39.42 12.98
C PRO A 18 -13.03 38.15 12.12
N LYS A 19 -11.84 37.88 11.60
CA LYS A 19 -11.52 36.60 10.97
C LYS A 19 -11.82 35.52 12.00
N GLN A 20 -12.85 34.72 11.75
CA GLN A 20 -13.09 33.51 12.53
C GLN A 20 -11.82 32.66 12.41
N VAL A 21 -11.08 32.56 13.51
CA VAL A 21 -10.01 31.59 13.68
C VAL A 21 -10.69 30.24 13.51
N LYS A 22 -10.37 29.53 12.42
CA LYS A 22 -10.78 28.14 12.25
C LYS A 22 -10.36 27.42 13.54
N GLN A 23 -11.33 26.91 14.29
CA GLN A 23 -11.06 25.98 15.38
C GLN A 23 -10.28 24.82 14.76
N THR A 24 -8.97 24.80 14.97
CA THR A 24 -8.17 23.60 14.76
C THR A 24 -8.69 22.59 15.77
N ASN A 25 -9.13 21.44 15.27
CA ASN A 25 -9.76 20.39 16.05
C ASN A 25 -9.00 20.16 17.37
N LEU A 26 -9.77 20.03 18.46
CA LEU A 26 -9.31 19.58 19.77
C LEU A 26 -8.35 18.38 19.60
N GLY A 27 -7.05 18.59 19.81
CA GLY A 27 -6.06 17.51 19.76
C GLY A 27 -4.61 17.94 19.57
N ASP A 28 -4.35 19.12 19.00
CA ASP A 28 -2.99 19.51 18.57
C ASP A 28 -1.99 19.75 19.73
N SER A 29 -2.46 20.08 20.93
CA SER A 29 -1.57 20.40 22.07
C SER A 29 -0.98 19.14 22.75
N ILE A 30 -1.79 18.09 22.95
CA ILE A 30 -1.38 16.92 23.75
C ILE A 30 -0.49 15.97 22.91
N HIS A 31 -0.76 15.83 21.61
CA HIS A 31 0.05 15.00 20.72
C HIS A 31 1.37 15.63 20.28
N SER A 32 1.52 16.96 20.40
CA SER A 32 2.78 17.65 20.13
C SER A 32 3.88 17.32 21.16
N GLN A 33 3.52 17.00 22.41
CA GLN A 33 4.50 16.73 23.46
C GLN A 33 4.87 15.25 23.57
N LEU A 34 3.91 14.33 23.40
CA LEU A 34 4.17 12.88 23.42
C LEU A 34 5.09 12.42 22.27
N ASN A 35 4.99 13.05 21.09
CA ASN A 35 5.87 12.73 19.96
C ASN A 35 7.31 13.25 20.10
N ARG A 36 7.63 14.09 21.11
CA ARG A 36 9.00 14.55 21.36
C ARG A 36 9.78 13.64 22.32
N HIS A 37 9.10 12.71 23.00
CA HIS A 37 9.71 11.90 24.06
C HIS A 37 9.73 10.38 23.79
N SER A 38 9.46 9.93 22.56
CA SER A 38 9.65 8.51 22.21
C SER A 38 11.11 8.24 21.84
N SER A 39 12.01 8.39 22.81
CA SER A 39 13.41 7.93 22.73
C SER A 39 13.56 6.46 23.15
N LEU A 40 12.45 5.73 23.29
CA LEU A 40 12.40 4.28 23.54
C LEU A 40 12.17 3.50 22.24
N LEU A 41 12.64 4.01 21.11
CA LEU A 41 12.77 3.23 19.89
C LEU A 41 13.85 2.19 20.13
N LEU A 42 13.41 0.99 20.54
CA LEU A 42 14.14 -0.26 20.40
C LEU A 42 14.91 -0.23 19.07
N SER A 43 16.19 -0.61 19.11
CA SER A 43 17.01 -0.84 17.91
C SER A 43 16.26 -1.84 17.02
N LEU A 44 15.54 -1.28 16.06
CA LEU A 44 14.83 -1.99 15.01
C LEU A 44 15.65 -1.79 13.74
N ASP A 45 16.91 -2.23 13.77
CA ASP A 45 17.87 -2.07 12.67
C ASP A 45 17.41 -2.75 11.37
N HIS A 46 16.33 -3.53 11.44
CA HIS A 46 15.70 -4.25 10.34
C HIS A 46 14.34 -3.66 9.92
N ILE A 47 13.75 -2.73 10.68
CA ILE A 47 12.51 -2.05 10.27
C ILE A 47 12.89 -0.72 9.63
N ARG A 48 12.92 -0.71 8.30
CA ARG A 48 13.00 0.54 7.55
C ARG A 48 11.72 1.34 7.79
N ILE A 49 11.80 2.37 8.63
CA ILE A 49 10.72 3.35 8.79
C ILE A 49 10.76 4.27 7.56
N PHE A 50 9.92 3.98 6.57
CA PHE A 50 9.94 4.70 5.29
C PHE A 50 9.40 6.14 5.36
N ALA A 51 8.66 6.50 6.43
CA ALA A 51 8.41 7.88 6.85
C ALA A 51 7.52 7.90 8.10
N LEU A 52 7.85 8.76 9.07
CA LEU A 52 6.90 9.20 10.10
C LEU A 52 5.89 10.15 9.45
N ARG A 53 4.89 9.62 8.74
CA ARG A 53 3.79 10.45 8.24
C ARG A 53 2.73 10.59 9.33
N ARG A 54 2.32 11.83 9.60
CA ARG A 54 1.12 12.05 10.40
C ARG A 54 -0.07 11.43 9.63
N PRO A 55 -0.81 10.50 10.24
CA PRO A 55 -2.01 9.98 9.63
C PRO A 55 -2.97 11.13 9.37
N LYS A 56 -3.67 11.11 8.23
CA LYS A 56 -4.75 12.06 8.01
C LYS A 56 -5.82 11.83 9.08
N PRO A 57 -6.61 12.85 9.47
CA PRO A 57 -7.72 12.67 10.40
C PRO A 57 -8.69 11.57 9.96
N GLU A 58 -8.88 11.40 8.66
CA GLU A 58 -9.71 10.35 8.03
C GLU A 58 -9.21 8.91 8.31
N CYS A 59 -7.93 8.76 8.66
CA CYS A 59 -7.29 7.48 8.98
C CYS A 59 -7.34 7.17 10.48
N ILE A 60 -8.00 8.00 11.29
CA ILE A 60 -8.09 7.82 12.75
C ILE A 60 -9.54 7.48 13.10
N THR A 61 -9.74 6.34 13.76
CA THR A 61 -11.05 5.92 14.27
C THR A 61 -11.43 6.70 15.53
N ASN A 62 -12.69 6.63 15.94
CA ASN A 62 -13.15 7.21 17.22
C ASN A 62 -12.42 6.63 18.44
N GLU A 63 -11.85 5.44 18.31
CA GLU A 63 -11.07 4.74 19.33
C GLU A 63 -9.56 5.02 19.22
N ASN A 64 -9.16 5.98 18.39
CA ASN A 64 -7.76 6.38 18.17
C ASN A 64 -6.87 5.30 17.50
N TRP A 65 -7.46 4.36 16.76
CA TRP A 65 -6.71 3.44 15.87
C TRP A 65 -6.37 4.08 14.54
N LEU A 66 -5.19 3.74 14.01
CA LEU A 66 -4.78 4.07 12.64
C LEU A 66 -5.31 3.03 11.65
N VAL A 67 -6.07 3.47 10.66
CA VAL A 67 -6.62 2.63 9.60
C VAL A 67 -6.03 3.05 8.27
N TYR A 68 -5.35 2.10 7.62
CA TYR A 68 -4.77 2.28 6.29
C TYR A 68 -5.50 1.44 5.27
N ASN A 69 -6.02 2.09 4.23
CA ASN A 69 -6.59 1.40 3.08
C ASN A 69 -5.46 0.96 2.14
N VAL A 70 -5.00 -0.28 2.27
CA VAL A 70 -3.98 -0.92 1.41
C VAL A 70 -4.56 -1.65 0.20
N THR A 71 -5.83 -1.38 -0.15
CA THR A 71 -6.45 -1.95 -1.34
C THR A 71 -5.99 -1.21 -2.60
N SER A 72 -6.16 -1.85 -3.76
CA SER A 72 -5.84 -1.26 -5.06
C SER A 72 -6.74 -0.07 -5.44
N THR A 73 -7.77 0.23 -4.65
CA THR A 73 -8.69 1.35 -4.86
C THR A 73 -8.40 2.58 -3.98
N THR A 74 -7.32 2.52 -3.19
CA THR A 74 -6.90 3.64 -2.35
C THR A 74 -6.49 4.87 -3.17
N LYS A 75 -6.74 6.08 -2.64
CA LYS A 75 -6.37 7.35 -3.32
C LYS A 75 -4.92 7.72 -3.04
N GLU A 76 -4.40 7.25 -1.92
CA GLU A 76 -3.05 7.47 -1.43
C GLU A 76 -2.07 6.58 -2.19
N LYS A 77 -1.26 7.17 -3.08
CA LYS A 77 -0.31 6.42 -3.93
C LYS A 77 0.59 5.46 -3.15
N TRP A 78 1.07 5.87 -1.97
CA TRP A 78 1.96 5.03 -1.16
C TRP A 78 1.24 3.78 -0.61
N CYS A 79 -0.07 3.85 -0.37
CA CYS A 79 -0.83 2.68 0.07
C CYS A 79 -0.98 1.63 -1.05
N LEU A 80 -0.91 2.05 -2.32
CA LEU A 80 -0.98 1.12 -3.45
C LEU A 80 0.20 0.16 -3.45
N GLU A 81 1.38 0.58 -2.96
CA GLU A 81 2.58 -0.26 -2.89
C GLU A 81 2.39 -1.50 -2.00
N PHE A 82 1.43 -1.46 -1.07
CA PHE A 82 1.07 -2.58 -0.20
C PHE A 82 -0.05 -3.46 -0.78
N SER A 83 -0.68 -3.05 -1.88
CA SER A 83 -1.72 -3.84 -2.51
C SER A 83 -1.11 -5.01 -3.27
N PRO A 84 -1.66 -6.24 -3.20
CA PRO A 84 -1.09 -7.40 -3.91
C PRO A 84 -1.02 -7.22 -5.44
N PHE A 85 -1.76 -6.25 -5.99
CA PHE A 85 -1.78 -5.96 -7.43
C PHE A 85 -0.59 -5.13 -7.89
N PHE A 86 0.09 -4.45 -6.97
CA PHE A 86 1.22 -3.57 -7.26
C PHE A 86 2.47 -3.96 -6.46
N LEU A 87 2.30 -4.67 -5.33
CA LEU A 87 3.38 -5.16 -4.49
C LEU A 87 4.27 -6.12 -5.28
N GLY A 88 5.51 -5.73 -5.55
CA GLY A 88 6.52 -6.51 -6.26
C GLY A 88 7.78 -5.68 -6.57
N PRO A 89 8.82 -6.27 -7.18
CA PRO A 89 8.92 -7.65 -7.65
C PRO A 89 8.94 -8.69 -6.52
N ILE A 90 8.52 -9.92 -6.80
CA ILE A 90 8.46 -11.05 -5.86
C ILE A 90 9.37 -12.16 -6.35
N GLU A 91 10.36 -12.52 -5.54
CA GLU A 91 11.23 -13.68 -5.76
C GLU A 91 10.46 -14.96 -5.48
N LEU A 92 10.65 -15.95 -6.35
CA LEU A 92 10.03 -17.28 -6.25
C LEU A 92 11.13 -18.31 -5.96
N TYR A 93 11.04 -19.50 -6.56
CA TYR A 93 12.05 -20.55 -6.43
C TYR A 93 13.08 -20.49 -7.58
N PRO A 94 14.27 -21.06 -7.38
CA PRO A 94 15.28 -21.17 -8.43
C PRO A 94 14.82 -22.12 -9.53
N ASN A 95 15.17 -21.77 -10.76
CA ASN A 95 15.03 -22.63 -11.92
C ASN A 95 15.99 -23.82 -11.79
N HIS A 96 15.47 -25.04 -11.98
CA HIS A 96 16.24 -26.26 -11.84
C HIS A 96 17.38 -26.40 -12.86
N ASN A 97 17.31 -25.71 -14.00
CA ASN A 97 18.28 -25.85 -15.08
C ASN A 97 19.52 -24.95 -14.91
N ASP A 98 19.32 -23.71 -14.48
CA ASP A 98 20.37 -22.67 -14.44
C ASP A 98 20.55 -22.03 -13.05
N GLY A 99 19.71 -22.40 -12.06
CA GLY A 99 19.73 -21.84 -10.71
C GLY A 99 19.19 -20.40 -10.61
N GLN A 100 18.72 -19.80 -11.70
CA GLN A 100 18.21 -18.43 -11.68
C GLN A 100 16.88 -18.36 -10.92
N ILE A 101 16.74 -17.39 -10.01
CA ILE A 101 15.49 -17.17 -9.27
C ILE A 101 14.42 -16.61 -10.21
N PHE A 102 13.26 -17.27 -10.27
CA PHE A 102 12.11 -16.70 -10.97
C PHE A 102 11.58 -15.47 -10.24
N ILE A 103 11.18 -14.44 -11.00
CA ILE A 103 10.68 -13.19 -10.45
C ILE A 103 9.31 -12.88 -11.05
N ALA A 104 8.31 -12.68 -10.19
CA ALA A 104 7.02 -12.15 -10.59
C ALA A 104 6.97 -10.63 -10.42
N LYS A 105 6.29 -9.93 -11.33
CA LYS A 105 6.19 -8.46 -11.28
C LYS A 105 5.29 -7.95 -10.15
N ASN A 106 4.34 -8.77 -9.68
CA ASN A 106 3.46 -8.45 -8.56
C ASN A 106 3.04 -9.72 -7.80
N MET A 107 2.62 -9.54 -6.54
CA MET A 107 2.22 -10.60 -5.62
C MET A 107 1.00 -11.40 -6.10
N GLU A 108 0.02 -10.76 -6.75
CA GLU A 108 -1.13 -11.47 -7.30
C GLU A 108 -0.71 -12.45 -8.39
N ASN A 109 0.16 -12.04 -9.32
CA ASN A 109 0.69 -12.92 -10.36
C ASN A 109 1.58 -14.01 -9.76
N ALA A 110 2.44 -13.67 -8.79
CA ALA A 110 3.20 -14.67 -8.04
C ALA A 110 2.24 -15.76 -7.51
N TRP A 111 1.23 -15.36 -6.76
CA TRP A 111 0.29 -16.29 -6.13
C TRP A 111 -0.52 -17.11 -7.12
N GLN A 112 -1.02 -16.49 -8.19
CA GLN A 112 -1.97 -17.14 -9.10
C GLN A 112 -1.26 -18.12 -10.03
N PHE A 113 -0.08 -17.78 -10.53
CA PHE A 113 0.69 -18.63 -11.42
C PHE A 113 1.58 -19.66 -10.69
N CYS A 114 1.66 -19.58 -9.36
CA CYS A 114 2.16 -20.68 -8.53
C CYS A 114 1.17 -21.84 -8.39
N LYS A 115 -0.10 -21.67 -8.77
CA LYS A 115 -1.11 -22.73 -8.67
C LYS A 115 -1.00 -23.71 -9.84
N VAL A 116 -0.92 -24.99 -9.52
CA VAL A 116 -0.91 -26.06 -10.51
C VAL A 116 -2.32 -26.57 -10.71
N TYR A 117 -2.73 -26.67 -11.97
CA TYR A 117 -4.04 -27.18 -12.38
C TYR A 117 -3.88 -28.52 -13.09
N LYS A 118 -4.93 -29.35 -13.08
CA LYS A 118 -4.92 -30.68 -13.71
C LYS A 118 -4.43 -30.72 -15.18
N PRO A 119 -4.74 -29.75 -16.06
CA PRO A 119 -4.20 -29.74 -17.42
C PRO A 119 -2.68 -29.46 -17.51
N PHE A 120 -2.09 -29.00 -16.42
CA PHE A 120 -0.70 -28.58 -16.31
C PHE A 120 0.16 -29.57 -15.55
N THR A 121 -0.36 -30.75 -15.19
CA THR A 121 0.43 -31.83 -14.60
C THR A 121 0.94 -32.81 -15.65
N ASP A 122 1.99 -33.54 -15.31
CA ASP A 122 2.47 -34.70 -16.04
C ASP A 122 1.47 -35.88 -16.03
N THR A 123 1.86 -37.01 -16.63
CA THR A 123 1.06 -38.25 -16.69
C THR A 123 0.72 -38.81 -15.32
N ASP A 124 1.56 -38.56 -14.33
CA ASP A 124 1.40 -39.06 -12.97
C ASP A 124 0.45 -38.15 -12.16
N GLY A 125 0.20 -36.93 -12.66
CA GLY A 125 -0.74 -35.98 -12.05
C GLY A 125 -0.17 -35.22 -10.86
N TYR A 126 1.12 -35.42 -10.57
CA TYR A 126 1.78 -34.87 -9.38
C TYR A 126 2.78 -33.78 -9.71
N SER A 127 3.51 -33.87 -10.82
CA SER A 127 4.53 -32.87 -11.16
C SER A 127 4.02 -31.87 -12.20
N PRO A 128 4.48 -30.60 -12.16
CA PRO A 128 4.14 -29.64 -13.20
C PRO A 128 4.82 -30.02 -14.52
N SER A 129 4.04 -30.05 -15.59
CA SER A 129 4.49 -30.27 -16.97
C SER A 129 5.29 -29.08 -17.52
N GLU A 130 5.96 -29.25 -18.66
CA GLU A 130 6.60 -28.11 -19.35
C GLU A 130 5.60 -27.00 -19.72
N ALA A 131 4.36 -27.38 -20.08
CA ALA A 131 3.29 -26.42 -20.38
C ALA A 131 2.93 -25.54 -19.18
N TYR A 132 3.00 -26.08 -17.95
CA TYR A 132 2.87 -25.28 -16.73
C TYR A 132 3.95 -24.21 -16.67
N TRP A 133 5.21 -24.61 -16.86
CA TRP A 133 6.36 -23.73 -16.69
C TRP A 133 6.33 -22.57 -17.68
N GLN A 134 5.95 -22.84 -18.93
CA GLN A 134 5.76 -21.81 -19.94
C GLN A 134 4.62 -20.85 -19.58
N TRP A 135 3.47 -21.39 -19.15
CA TRP A 135 2.32 -20.59 -18.73
C TRP A 135 2.64 -19.71 -17.50
N ALA A 136 3.30 -20.28 -16.50
CA ALA A 136 3.62 -19.60 -15.25
C ALA A 136 4.65 -18.49 -15.46
N LYS A 137 5.73 -18.74 -16.24
CA LYS A 137 6.73 -17.72 -16.60
C LYS A 137 6.11 -16.51 -17.30
N ASN A 138 5.20 -16.76 -18.25
CA ASN A 138 4.48 -15.69 -18.94
C ASN A 138 3.63 -14.88 -17.96
N GLY A 139 2.93 -15.56 -17.04
CA GLY A 139 2.11 -14.92 -16.02
C GLY A 139 2.90 -14.09 -15.01
N TRP A 140 4.04 -14.61 -14.53
CA TRP A 140 4.92 -13.89 -13.61
C TRP A 140 5.52 -12.63 -14.25
N ASN A 141 5.85 -12.67 -15.55
CA ASN A 141 6.41 -11.54 -16.25
C ASN A 141 5.37 -10.47 -16.65
N ASP A 142 4.07 -10.77 -16.56
CA ASP A 142 3.01 -9.80 -16.84
C ASP A 142 2.93 -8.74 -15.72
N THR A 143 2.80 -7.47 -16.13
CA THR A 143 2.61 -6.34 -15.22
C THR A 143 1.17 -6.22 -14.71
N LYS A 144 0.20 -6.78 -15.45
CA LYS A 144 -1.22 -6.76 -15.08
C LYS A 144 -1.51 -7.92 -14.11
N PRO A 145 -2.17 -7.66 -12.96
CA PRO A 145 -2.55 -8.70 -12.01
C PRO A 145 -3.70 -9.56 -12.56
N HIS A 146 -3.55 -10.89 -12.50
CA HIS A 146 -4.52 -11.86 -13.00
C HIS A 146 -5.21 -12.63 -11.89
N ARG A 147 -6.41 -12.22 -11.49
CA ARG A 147 -7.18 -12.92 -10.43
C ARG A 147 -7.66 -14.32 -10.82
N PHE A 148 -7.89 -14.53 -12.13
CA PHE A 148 -8.46 -15.76 -12.68
C PHE A 148 -7.80 -16.07 -14.03
N PRO A 149 -6.52 -16.46 -14.07
CA PRO A 149 -5.77 -16.61 -15.32
C PRO A 149 -6.33 -17.70 -16.24
N LEU A 150 -7.06 -18.68 -15.69
CA LEU A 150 -7.77 -19.71 -16.45
C LEU A 150 -9.30 -19.46 -16.55
N GLY A 151 -9.78 -18.31 -16.07
CA GLY A 151 -11.20 -17.97 -15.97
C GLY A 151 -11.82 -18.36 -14.63
N ARG A 152 -12.96 -17.73 -14.30
CA ARG A 152 -13.63 -17.88 -12.98
C ARG A 152 -14.20 -19.27 -12.73
N ARG A 153 -14.50 -20.00 -13.79
CA ARG A 153 -15.06 -21.36 -13.76
C ARG A 153 -13.99 -22.43 -14.02
N ALA A 154 -12.72 -22.02 -14.10
CA ALA A 154 -11.63 -22.98 -14.23
C ALA A 154 -11.63 -23.97 -13.06
N ASN A 155 -11.12 -25.16 -13.32
CA ASN A 155 -10.98 -26.23 -12.34
C ASN A 155 -10.25 -25.73 -11.08
N LYS A 156 -10.63 -26.28 -9.93
CA LYS A 156 -9.95 -26.07 -8.64
C LYS A 156 -8.45 -26.40 -8.82
N PRO A 157 -7.52 -25.55 -8.34
CA PRO A 157 -6.10 -25.89 -8.36
C PRO A 157 -5.85 -27.15 -7.54
N LEU A 158 -4.93 -27.99 -8.00
CA LEU A 158 -4.53 -29.21 -7.30
C LEU A 158 -3.69 -28.87 -6.07
N TYR A 159 -2.71 -27.98 -6.26
CA TYR A 159 -1.82 -27.49 -5.21
C TYR A 159 -1.17 -26.17 -5.66
N SER A 160 -0.38 -25.54 -4.78
CA SER A 160 0.43 -24.36 -5.09
C SER A 160 1.91 -24.69 -4.89
N LEU A 161 2.73 -24.44 -5.91
CA LEU A 161 4.18 -24.41 -5.82
C LEU A 161 4.60 -23.08 -5.21
N TRP A 162 4.73 -23.03 -3.89
CA TRP A 162 5.21 -21.85 -3.19
C TRP A 162 6.54 -22.15 -2.51
N PRO A 163 7.57 -21.29 -2.66
CA PRO A 163 8.81 -21.49 -1.95
C PRO A 163 8.55 -21.31 -0.45
N PHE A 164 8.86 -22.33 0.33
CA PHE A 164 9.11 -22.14 1.75
C PHE A 164 10.58 -21.80 1.89
N TYR A 165 10.89 -20.61 2.40
CA TYR A 165 12.23 -20.32 2.87
C TYR A 165 12.51 -21.28 4.03
N GLN A 166 13.28 -22.34 3.80
CA GLN A 166 14.07 -22.90 4.89
C GLN A 166 15.13 -21.85 5.17
N THR A 167 14.86 -20.96 6.13
CA THR A 167 15.94 -20.25 6.80
C THR A 167 16.85 -21.35 7.34
N ALA A 168 17.99 -21.56 6.69
CA ALA A 168 19.07 -22.32 7.27
C ALA A 168 19.37 -21.63 8.60
N VAL A 169 18.94 -22.26 9.70
CA VAL A 169 19.33 -21.85 11.04
C VAL A 169 20.81 -22.17 11.11
N HIS A 170 21.63 -21.16 10.82
CA HIS A 170 23.07 -21.19 11.01
C HIS A 170 23.41 -20.77 12.44
#